data_AF-A0A9E1VTH6-F1
#
_entry.id   AF-A0A9E1VTH6-F1
#
_cell.length_a   1.000
_cell.length_b   1.000
_cell.length_c   1.000
_cell.angle_alpha   90.00
_cell.angle_beta   90.00
_cell.angle_gamma   90.00
#
_symmetry.space_group_name_H-M   'P 1'
#
loop_
_entity.id
_entity.type
_entity.pdbx_description
1 polymer ?
#
loop_
_entity_poly.entity_id
_entity_poly.type
_entity_poly.pdbx_seq_one_letter_code
_entity_poly.pdbx_strand_id
1 'polypeptide(L)'
;MKKLYLLLCVLGIILPYYHLINFLLDNQWSMDGFWNDVFFGTHSVSMIAMDLTVAASTFLVFLIYQSITKKVKITKYIICLCLVGFSLAFPLYLYDTHDK
;
A
#
# COMPACT_ATOMS: atom_id res chain seq x y z
N MET A 1 10.74 17.49 6.71
CA MET A 1 10.29 16.09 6.59
C MET A 1 8.89 15.94 6.00
N LYS A 2 7.89 16.72 6.44
CA LYS A 2 6.52 16.67 5.89
C LYS A 2 6.42 16.82 4.35
N LYS A 3 7.18 17.74 3.74
CA LYS A 3 7.23 17.88 2.26
C LYS A 3 7.74 16.61 1.57
N LEU A 4 8.70 15.91 2.17
CA LEU A 4 9.24 14.65 1.65
C LEU A 4 8.18 13.53 1.72
N TYR A 5 7.46 13.42 2.84
CA TYR A 5 6.38 12.44 2.96
C TYR A 5 5.23 12.70 1.99
N LEU A 6 4.91 13.97 1.70
CA LEU A 6 3.91 14.32 0.69
C LEU A 6 4.37 13.85 -0.70
N LEU A 7 5.64 14.06 -1.05
CA LEU A 7 6.20 13.55 -2.30
C LEU A 7 6.13 12.02 -2.36
N LEU A 8 6.47 11.34 -1.26
CA LEU A 8 6.35 9.88 -1.16
C LEU A 8 4.90 9.38 -1.28
N CYS A 9 3.91 10.11 -0.74
CA CYS A 9 2.49 9.80 -0.96
C CYS A 9 2.11 9.88 -2.43
N VAL A 10 2.59 10.91 -3.15
CA VAL A 10 2.32 11.08 -4.58
C VAL A 10 2.94 9.92 -5.37
N LEU A 11 4.20 9.59 -5.11
CA LEU A 11 4.87 8.45 -5.74
C LEU A 11 4.17 7.12 -5.41
N GLY A 12 3.71 6.95 -4.17
CA GLY A 12 3.01 5.75 -3.73
C GLY A 12 1.62 5.56 -4.35
N ILE A 13 1.08 6.57 -5.02
CA ILE A 13 -0.12 6.44 -5.87
C ILE A 13 0.31 6.22 -7.32
N ILE A 14 1.20 7.07 -7.85
CA ILE A 14 1.54 7.04 -9.27
C ILE A 14 2.14 5.68 -9.68
N LEU A 15 3.07 5.14 -8.88
CA LEU A 15 3.79 3.91 -9.27
C LEU A 15 2.88 2.67 -9.29
N PRO A 16 2.03 2.39 -8.27
CA PRO A 16 1.13 1.24 -8.32
C PRO A 16 0.07 1.39 -9.41
N TYR A 17 -0.55 2.57 -9.54
CA TYR A 17 -1.59 2.78 -10.55
C TYR A 17 -1.05 2.72 -11.97
N TYR A 18 0.19 3.15 -12.20
CA TYR A 18 0.85 2.99 -13.51
C TYR A 18 0.93 1.51 -13.93
N HIS A 19 1.39 0.63 -13.03
CA HIS A 19 1.48 -0.80 -13.33
C HIS A 19 0.11 -1.46 -13.44
N LEU A 20 -0.87 -1.04 -12.62
CA LEU A 20 -2.24 -1.54 -12.68
C LEU A 20 -2.93 -1.19 -14.00
N ILE A 21 -2.75 0.05 -14.48
CA ILE A 21 -3.33 0.51 -15.75
C ILE A 21 -2.70 -0.26 -16.92
N ASN A 22 -1.38 -0.42 -16.94
CA ASN A 22 -0.73 -1.20 -18.00
C ASN A 22 -1.21 -2.66 -18.01
N PHE A 23 -1.32 -3.29 -16.83
CA PHE A 23 -1.89 -4.64 -16.72
C PHE A 23 -3.31 -4.71 -17.29
N LEU A 24 -4.16 -3.73 -16.97
CA LEU A 24 -5.53 -3.67 -17.51
C LEU A 24 -5.54 -3.46 -19.03
N LEU A 25 -4.66 -2.63 -19.58
CA LEU A 25 -4.55 -2.42 -21.02
C LEU A 25 -4.16 -3.71 -21.74
N ASP A 26 -3.20 -4.46 -21.19
CA ASP A 26 -2.73 -5.73 -21.76
C ASP A 26 -3.78 -6.84 -21.64
N ASN A 27 -4.60 -6.84 -20.58
CA ASN A 27 -5.61 -7.87 -20.29
C ASN A 27 -7.05 -7.49 -20.68
N GLN A 28 -7.24 -6.57 -21.63
CA GLN A 28 -8.57 -6.15 -22.11
C GLN A 28 -9.51 -5.66 -20.99
N TRP A 29 -8.95 -4.92 -20.04
CA TRP A 29 -9.62 -4.45 -18.81
C TRP A 29 -10.12 -5.55 -17.89
N SER A 30 -9.64 -6.78 -18.06
CA SER A 30 -9.90 -7.87 -17.12
C SER A 30 -8.85 -7.91 -16.00
N MET A 31 -9.30 -8.26 -14.80
CA MET A 31 -8.43 -8.62 -13.68
C MET A 31 -8.14 -10.12 -13.62
N ASP A 32 -8.55 -10.88 -14.64
CA ASP A 32 -8.26 -12.30 -14.74
C ASP A 32 -6.75 -12.52 -14.73
N GLY A 33 -6.30 -13.46 -13.88
CA GLY A 33 -4.89 -13.80 -13.75
C GLY A 33 -4.06 -12.86 -12.88
N PHE A 34 -4.52 -11.65 -12.52
CA PHE A 34 -3.71 -10.67 -11.76
C PHE A 34 -3.11 -11.26 -10.48
N TRP A 35 -3.95 -11.85 -9.62
CA TRP A 35 -3.49 -12.45 -8.37
C TRP A 35 -2.67 -13.72 -8.59
N ASN A 36 -2.95 -14.45 -9.68
CA ASN A 36 -2.21 -15.64 -10.01
C ASN A 36 -0.78 -15.29 -10.44
N ASP A 37 -0.61 -14.26 -11.26
CA ASP A 37 0.69 -13.80 -11.72
C ASP A 37 1.51 -13.18 -10.58
N VAL A 38 0.85 -12.45 -9.67
CA VAL A 38 1.51 -11.81 -8.53
C VAL A 38 2.00 -12.84 -7.50
N PHE A 39 1.17 -13.82 -7.12
CA PHE A 39 1.52 -14.77 -6.06
C PHE A 39 2.12 -16.09 -6.57
N PHE A 40 1.74 -16.54 -7.76
CA PHE A 40 2.12 -17.83 -8.32
C PHE A 40 2.81 -17.74 -9.69
N GLY A 41 3.10 -16.53 -10.17
CA GLY A 41 3.89 -16.31 -11.37
C GLY A 41 5.39 -16.55 -11.15
N THR A 42 6.24 -15.62 -11.61
CA THR A 42 7.69 -15.78 -11.41
C THR A 42 8.08 -15.68 -9.94
N HIS A 43 9.04 -16.51 -9.50
CA HIS A 43 9.51 -16.51 -8.11
C HIS A 43 10.00 -15.13 -7.63
N SER A 44 10.57 -14.31 -8.53
CA SER A 44 11.03 -12.95 -8.20
C SER A 44 9.86 -12.02 -7.85
N VAL A 45 8.79 -12.04 -8.64
CA VAL A 45 7.59 -11.21 -8.38
C VAL A 45 6.89 -11.69 -7.12
N SER A 46 6.71 -13.00 -6.97
CA SER A 46 6.09 -13.60 -5.79
C SER A 46 6.87 -13.29 -4.51
N MET A 47 8.20 -13.34 -4.52
CA MET A 47 9.03 -12.95 -3.37
C MET A 47 8.75 -11.49 -2.94
N ILE A 48 8.71 -10.55 -3.88
CA ILE A 48 8.41 -9.13 -3.60
C ILE A 48 6.97 -8.97 -3.06
N ALA A 49 6.01 -9.66 -3.67
CA ALA A 49 4.62 -9.61 -3.25
C ALA A 49 4.43 -10.15 -1.82
N MET A 50 5.11 -11.25 -1.50
CA MET A 50 5.08 -11.86 -0.17
C MET A 50 5.73 -10.95 0.88
N ASP A 51 6.90 -10.38 0.58
CA ASP A 51 7.57 -9.41 1.47
C ASP A 51 6.67 -8.20 1.75
N LEU A 52 6.07 -7.63 0.69
CA LEU A 52 5.13 -6.51 0.81
C LEU A 52 3.89 -6.88 1.62
N THR A 53 3.40 -8.11 1.48
CA THR A 53 2.24 -8.61 2.24
C THR A 53 2.56 -8.72 3.73
N VAL A 54 3.75 -9.21 4.09
CA VAL A 54 4.20 -9.24 5.49
C VAL A 54 4.39 -7.82 6.04
N ALA A 55 4.95 -6.90 5.26
CA ALA A 55 5.08 -5.49 5.66
C ALA A 55 3.70 -4.83 5.87
N ALA A 56 2.76 -5.02 4.95
CA ALA A 56 1.41 -4.47 5.01
C ALA A 56 0.62 -5.01 6.21
N SER A 57 0.68 -6.31 6.46
CA SER A 57 0.04 -6.95 7.63
C SER A 57 0.64 -6.47 8.95
N THR A 58 1.96 -6.35 9.03
CA THR A 58 2.65 -5.79 10.20
C THR A 58 2.20 -4.35 10.48
N PHE A 59 2.09 -3.54 9.43
CA PHE A 59 1.60 -2.17 9.55
C PHE A 59 0.13 -2.11 9.97
N LEU A 60 -0.71 -3.04 9.51
CA LEU A 60 -2.11 -3.16 9.95
C LEU A 60 -2.19 -3.48 11.45
N VAL A 61 -1.42 -4.46 11.94
CA VAL A 61 -1.33 -4.78 13.37
C VAL A 61 -0.87 -3.57 14.17
N PHE A 62 0.14 -2.85 13.67
CA PHE A 62 0.62 -1.62 14.29
C PHE A 62 -0.46 -0.51 14.34
N LEU A 63 -1.23 -0.32 13.27
CA LEU A 63 -2.35 0.63 13.26
C LEU A 63 -3.42 0.25 14.29
N ILE A 64 -3.79 -1.03 14.38
CA ILE A 64 -4.75 -1.51 15.39
C ILE A 64 -4.23 -1.22 16.79
N TYR A 65 -2.97 -1.54 17.07
CA TYR A 65 -2.33 -1.24 18.36
C TYR A 65 -2.41 0.26 18.69
N GLN A 66 -2.04 1.13 17.73
CA GLN A 66 -2.05 2.57 17.94
C GLN A 66 -3.47 3.13 18.14
N SER A 67 -4.47 2.56 17.46
CA SER A 67 -5.89 2.90 17.67
C SER A 67 -6.35 2.58 19.09
N ILE A 68 -5.88 1.46 19.67
CA ILE A 68 -6.24 1.07 21.04
C ILE A 68 -5.54 1.99 22.05
N THR A 69 -4.23 2.22 21.90
CA THR A 69 -3.44 2.96 22.90
C THR A 69 -3.69 4.46 22.88
N LYS A 70 -3.82 5.06 21.69
CA LYS A 70 -3.90 6.53 21.52
C LYS A 70 -5.27 7.03 21.07
N LYS A 71 -6.27 6.14 20.89
CA LYS A 71 -7.63 6.46 20.41
C LYS A 71 -7.65 7.30 19.11
N VAL A 72 -6.64 7.12 18.26
CA VAL A 72 -6.54 7.84 16.99
C VAL A 72 -7.44 7.14 15.96
N LYS A 73 -8.14 7.94 15.14
CA LYS A 73 -8.96 7.41 14.04
C LYS A 73 -8.05 6.83 12.96
N ILE A 74 -7.92 5.51 12.91
CA ILE A 74 -7.09 4.80 11.91
C ILE A 74 -7.81 4.52 10.58
N THR A 75 -9.11 4.80 10.50
CA THR A 75 -9.96 4.49 9.34
C THR A 75 -9.40 5.05 8.04
N LYS A 76 -8.82 6.26 8.07
CA LYS A 76 -8.17 6.89 6.89
C LYS A 76 -7.02 6.02 6.35
N TYR A 77 -6.16 5.50 7.23
CA TYR A 77 -5.01 4.70 6.81
C TYR A 77 -5.41 3.32 6.32
N ILE A 78 -6.44 2.70 6.93
CA ILE A 78 -6.99 1.43 6.45
C ILE A 78 -7.58 1.60 5.05
N ILE A 79 -8.36 2.65 4.83
CA ILE A 79 -8.93 2.95 3.50
C ILE A 79 -7.81 3.14 2.47
N CYS A 80 -6.76 3.89 2.79
CA CYS A 80 -5.60 4.04 1.90
C CYS A 80 -4.86 2.72 1.64
N LEU A 81 -4.73 1.87 2.67
CA LEU A 81 -4.10 0.55 2.55
C LEU A 81 -4.89 -0.37 1.62
N CYS A 82 -6.23 -0.31 1.63
CA CYS A 82 -7.07 -1.12 0.76
C CYS A 82 -7.21 -0.55 -0.67
N LEU A 83 -7.29 0.78 -0.83
CA LEU A 83 -7.51 1.40 -2.14
C LEU A 83 -6.24 1.46 -2.98
N VAL A 84 -5.09 1.72 -2.36
CA VAL A 84 -3.83 1.94 -3.07
C VAL A 84 -2.78 0.93 -2.64
N GLY A 85 -2.68 0.65 -1.34
CA GLY A 85 -1.70 -0.27 -0.78
C GLY A 85 -0.79 0.37 0.26
N PHE A 86 0.18 -0.41 0.71
CA PHE A 86 1.15 -0.03 1.74
C PHE A 86 1.97 1.21 1.35
N SER A 87 2.25 1.36 0.05
CA SER A 87 3.04 2.45 -0.52
C SER A 87 2.48 3.85 -0.23
N LEU A 88 1.16 4.02 -0.13
CA LEU A 88 0.52 5.29 0.25
C LEU A 88 0.23 5.36 1.75
N ALA A 89 -0.29 4.26 2.32
CA ALA A 89 -0.79 4.26 3.69
C ALA A 89 0.31 4.59 4.72
N PHE A 90 1.53 4.11 4.48
CA PHE A 90 2.65 4.33 5.39
C PHE A 90 3.21 5.77 5.35
N PRO A 91 3.55 6.37 4.19
CA PRO A 91 3.96 7.78 4.12
C PRO A 91 2.89 8.74 4.64
N LEU A 92 1.61 8.45 4.38
CA LEU A 92 0.49 9.26 4.88
C LEU A 92 0.41 9.23 6.40
N TYR A 93 0.60 8.05 7.00
CA TYR A 93 0.67 7.90 8.44
C TYR A 93 1.84 8.69 9.05
N LEU A 94 3.02 8.59 8.46
CA LEU A 94 4.19 9.36 8.89
C LEU A 94 3.96 10.86 8.78
N TYR A 95 3.34 11.33 7.68
CA TYR A 95 3.00 12.73 7.50
C TYR A 95 2.07 13.27 8.60
N ASP A 96 1.04 12.49 8.95
CA ASP A 96 0.04 12.88 9.96
C ASP A 96 0.58 12.77 11.41
N THR A 97 1.62 11.97 11.65
CA THR A 97 2.21 11.76 12.99
C THR A 97 3.51 12.53 13.22
N HIS A 98 4.13 13.11 12.19
CA HIS A 98 5.49 13.69 12.32
C HIS A 98 5.63 14.84 13.33
N ASP A 99 4.55 15.57 13.63
CA ASP A 99 4.57 16.74 14.52
C ASP A 99 3.81 16.50 15.84
N LYS A 100 3.49 15.24 16.17
CA LYS A 100 2.77 14.85 17.40
C LYS A 100 3.65 14.01 18.32
#